data_AF-A0A7X8RB24-F1
#
_entry.id   AF-A0A7X8RB24-F1
#
_cell.length_a   1.000
_cell.length_b   1.000
_cell.length_c   1.000
_cell.angle_alpha   90.00
_cell.angle_beta   90.00
_cell.angle_gamma   90.00
#
_symmetry.space_group_name_H-M   'P 1'
#
loop_
_entity.id
_entity.type
_entity.pdbx_description
1 polymer ?
#
loop_
_entity_poly.entity_id
_entity_poly.type
_entity_poly.pdbx_seq_one_letter_code
_entity_poly.pdbx_strand_id
1 'polypeptide(L)' 'MKVYHVCDICQRIFNVSEQEGYEGSMAMQGMCEECLQEMGFADNSSPSQQFFYN' A
#
# COMPACT_ATOMS: atom_id res chain seq x y z
N MET A 1 -1.72 2.24 -16.11
CA MET A 1 -1.66 3.26 -15.04
C MET A 1 -0.65 2.79 -14.03
N LYS A 2 0.19 3.69 -13.52
CA LYS A 2 1.14 3.35 -12.46
C LYS A 2 0.56 3.72 -11.11
N VAL A 3 0.34 2.73 -10.25
CA VAL A 3 -0.12 2.90 -8.89
C VAL A 3 1.09 2.85 -7.96
N TYR A 4 1.36 3.95 -7.28
CA TYR A 4 2.44 4.08 -6.31
C TYR A 4 1.87 3.93 -4.91
N HIS A 5 2.27 2.87 -4.21
CA HIS A 5 1.89 2.68 -2.81
C HIS A 5 2.92 3.37 -1.92
N VAL A 6 2.47 4.40 -1.20
CA VAL A 6 3.28 5.27 -0.35
C VAL A 6 2.94 4.98 1.11
N CYS A 7 3.96 4.75 1.93
CA CYS A 7 3.78 4.54 3.36
C CYS A 7 3.45 5.87 4.06
N ASP A 8 2.38 5.94 4.84
CA ASP A 8 2.01 7.15 5.58
C ASP A 8 3.01 7.52 6.67
N ILE A 9 3.74 6.53 7.18
CA ILE A 9 4.59 6.68 8.36
C ILE A 9 5.98 7.14 7.97
N CYS A 10 6.63 6.43 7.04
CA CYS A 10 7.98 6.75 6.59
C CYS A 10 8.02 7.55 5.28
N GLN A 11 6.86 7.82 4.66
CA GLN A 11 6.71 8.61 3.42
C GLN A 11 7.51 8.04 2.24
N ARG A 12 7.74 6.72 2.23
CA ARG A 12 8.48 6.00 1.17
C ARG A 12 7.53 5.19 0.30
N ILE A 13 7.88 5.08 -0.97
CA ILE A 13 7.19 4.17 -1.91
C ILE A 13 7.66 2.75 -1.62
N PHE A 14 6.74 1.85 -1.29
CA PHE A 14 7.04 0.46 -0.96
C PHE A 14 6.50 -0.55 -1.98
N ASN A 15 5.56 -0.14 -2.84
CA ASN A 15 5.08 -0.98 -3.94
C ASN A 15 4.72 -0.10 -5.14
N VAL A 16 4.99 -0.61 -6.35
CA VAL A 16 4.56 0.01 -7.59
C VAL A 16 3.86 -1.06 -8.42
N SER A 17 2.58 -0.84 -8.69
CA SER A 17 1.76 -1.72 -9.53
C SER A 17 1.44 -1.03 -10.84
N GLU A 18 1.71 -1.70 -11.95
CA GLU A 18 1.36 -1.22 -13.28
C GLU A 18 0.11 -1.98 -13.77
N GLN A 19 -0.93 -1.25 -14.14
CA GLN A 19 -2.10 -1.82 -14.79
C GLN A 19 -2.11 -1.46 -16.28
N GLU A 20 -2.09 -2.47 -17.14
CA GLU A 20 -2.17 -2.28 -18.59
C GLU A 20 -3.56 -1.73 -19.00
N GLY A 21 -3.59 -0.82 -19.97
CA GLY A 21 -4.85 -0.32 -20.57
C GLY A 21 -5.40 1.02 -20.04
N TYR A 22 -4.80 1.60 -19.01
CA TYR A 22 -5.16 2.94 -18.52
C TYR A 22 -3.96 3.89 -18.56
N GLU A 23 -4.11 5.09 -19.10
CA GLU A 23 -3.05 6.11 -19.04
C GLU A 23 -3.13 6.89 -17.71
N GLY A 24 -1.97 7.21 -17.12
CA GLY A 24 -1.88 8.02 -15.90
C GLY A 24 -1.14 7.36 -14.73
N SER A 25 -0.94 8.15 -13.68
CA SER A 25 -0.34 7.74 -12.41
C SER A 25 -1.29 8.05 -11.24
N MET A 26 -1.32 7.15 -10.26
CA MET A 26 -2.08 7.30 -9.02
C MET A 26 -1.17 7.02 -7.84
N ALA A 27 -1.24 7.83 -6.79
CA ALA A 27 -0.60 7.53 -5.52
C ALA A 27 -1.67 7.01 -4.53
N MET A 28 -1.38 5.90 -3.88
CA MET A 28 -2.21 5.28 -2.86
C MET A 28 -1.45 5.26 -1.54
N GLN A 29 -2.10 5.75 -0.49
CA GLN A 29 -1.55 5.75 0.87
C GLN A 29 -1.77 4.38 1.54
N GLY A 30 -0.80 3.92 2.32
CA GLY A 30 -0.83 2.64 3.03
C GLY A 30 0.30 2.54 4.06
N MET A 31 0.58 1.34 4.58
CA MET A 31 1.72 1.09 5.46
C MET A 31 2.67 0.08 4.83
N CYS A 32 3.97 0.36 4.86
CA CYS A 32 4.98 -0.62 4.47
C CYS A 32 5.17 -1.68 5.57
N GLU A 33 5.69 -2.84 5.18
CA GLU A 33 5.90 -3.98 6.08
C GLU A 33 6.78 -3.62 7.29
N GLU A 34 7.83 -2.83 7.07
CA GLU A 34 8.71 -2.33 8.14
C GLU A 34 7.91 -1.56 9.20
N CYS A 35 7.06 -0.62 8.77
CA CYS A 35 6.27 0.17 9.71
C CYS A 35 5.13 -0.64 10.35
N LEU A 36 4.54 -1.60 9.63
CA LEU A 36 3.58 -2.57 10.19
C LEU A 36 4.22 -3.42 11.29
N GLN A 37 5.44 -3.87 11.06
CA GLN A 37 6.20 -4.70 12.00
C GLN A 37 6.63 -3.91 13.23
N GLU A 38 7.18 -2.71 13.05
CA GLU A 38 7.59 -1.82 14.14
C GLU A 38 6.40 -1.40 15.03
N MET A 39 5.21 -1.25 14.44
CA MET A 39 3.99 -0.93 15.18
C MET A 39 3.34 -2.15 15.84
N GLY A 40 3.89 -3.36 15.67
CA GLY A 40 3.34 -4.58 16.24
C GLY A 40 2.06 -5.08 15.57
N PHE A 41 1.74 -4.61 14.36
CA PHE A 41 0.64 -5.13 13.54
C PHE A 41 1.01 -6.43 12.80
N ALA A 42 2.28 -6.83 12.82
CA ALA A 42 2.79 -8.01 12.12
C ALA A 42 2.61 -9.34 12.88
N ASP A 43 1.73 -9.39 13.88
CA ASP A 43 1.24 -10.67 14.43
C ASP A 43 -0.24 -10.82 14.02
N ASN A 44 -0.50 -11.75 13.10
CA ASN A 44 -1.82 -12.28 12.73
C ASN A 44 -2.70 -11.64 11.63
N SER A 45 -2.19 -11.01 10.57
CA SER A 45 -3.05 -10.77 9.39
C SER A 45 -2.32 -10.80 8.05
N SER A 46 -2.56 -11.88 7.30
CA SER A 46 -2.32 -11.99 5.86
C SER A 46 -2.88 -10.77 5.09
N PRO A 47 -2.30 -10.44 3.92
CA PRO A 47 -2.66 -9.25 3.14
C PRO A 47 -3.98 -9.49 2.39
N SER A 48 -5.10 -9.50 3.12
CA SER A 48 -6.43 -9.47 2.54
C SER A 48 -6.83 -8.01 2.38
N GLN A 49 -6.51 -7.43 1.22
CA GLN A 49 -7.15 -6.21 0.74
C GLN A 49 -8.67 -6.40 0.81
N GLN A 50 -9.31 -5.88 1.85
CA GLN A 50 -10.75 -5.75 1.93
C GLN A 50 -11.08 -4.32 2.32
N PHE A 51 -11.05 -3.45 1.31
CA PHE A 51 -11.70 -2.15 1.39
C PHE A 51 -13.21 -2.39 1.32
N PHE A 52 -13.89 -2.39 2.46
CA PHE A 52 -15.33 -2.17 2.52
C PHE A 52 -15.56 -0.67 2.76
N TYR A 53 -15.98 0.05 1.73
CA TYR A 53 -16.63 1.35 1.91
C TYR A 53 -18.05 1.11 2.44
N ASN A 54 -18.42 1.80 3.51
CA ASN A 54 -19.78 1.88 4.04
C ASN A 54 -20.44 3.16 3.53
#